data_AF-A0A938S291-F1
#
_entry.id   AF-A0A938S291-F1
#
_cell.length_a   1.000
_cell.length_b   1.000
_cell.length_c   1.000
_cell.angle_alpha   90.00
_cell.angle_beta   90.00
_cell.angle_gamma   90.00
#
_symmetry.space_group_name_H-M   'P 1'
#
loop_
_entity.id
_entity.type
_entity.pdbx_description
1 polymer ?
#
loop_
_entity_poly.entity_id
_entity_poly.type
_entity_poly.pdbx_seq_one_letter_code
_entity_poly.pdbx_strand_id
1 'polypeptide(L)'
;MANLPRSHEVTTAIRSLGREVKLAIKEANQSAAKRLARGDSLIEVAKAISEFNNEVKALYGRWKGLRSSGRPPERIKERETPLWEFYRPILQALVALGGDATRKEIEAKLDGTIDASLKEGDYAANAHGVPRWKIMVRRARKPMISEGFISGENLLRWKITNKGEQVAKGGVKTKGQPPADT
;
A
#
# COMPACT_ATOMS: atom_id res chain seq x y z
N MET A 1 19.69 15.77 8.04
CA MET A 1 19.01 14.45 8.16
C MET A 1 19.99 13.50 8.84
N ALA A 2 19.64 12.86 9.95
CA ALA A 2 20.51 11.86 10.56
C ALA A 2 20.46 10.57 9.72
N ASN A 3 21.40 10.42 8.79
CA ASN A 3 21.58 9.16 8.07
C ASN A 3 22.21 8.15 9.04
N LEU A 4 21.39 7.30 9.65
CA LEU A 4 21.91 6.25 10.52
C LEU A 4 22.85 5.36 9.70
N PRO A 5 24.13 5.26 10.09
CA PRO A 5 25.09 4.45 9.36
C PRO A 5 24.61 3.00 9.32
N ARG A 6 24.80 2.36 8.16
CA ARG A 6 24.43 0.95 7.91
C ARG A 6 22.96 0.61 8.14
N SER A 7 22.08 1.61 7.97
CA SER A 7 20.66 1.46 8.30
C SER A 7 19.96 0.37 7.47
N HIS A 8 20.38 0.21 6.22
CA HIS A 8 19.84 -0.80 5.32
C HIS A 8 20.26 -2.20 5.76
N GLU A 9 21.54 -2.39 6.08
CA GLU A 9 22.15 -3.66 6.48
C GLU A 9 21.53 -4.18 7.77
N VAL A 10 21.37 -3.34 8.78
CA VAL A 10 20.70 -3.70 10.03
C VAL A 10 19.23 -4.04 9.79
N THR A 11 18.54 -3.27 8.92
CA THR A 11 17.14 -3.58 8.55
C THR A 11 17.03 -4.94 7.88
N THR A 12 17.98 -5.27 6.99
CA THR A 12 18.02 -6.54 6.25
C THR A 12 18.35 -7.70 7.19
N ALA A 13 19.30 -7.54 8.11
CA ALA A 13 19.66 -8.56 9.09
C ALA A 13 18.48 -8.91 10.02
N ILE A 14 17.80 -7.91 10.59
CA ILE A 14 16.63 -8.14 11.47
C ILE A 14 15.49 -8.82 10.71
N ARG A 15 15.26 -8.44 9.44
CA ARG A 15 14.26 -9.11 8.59
C ARG A 15 14.64 -10.55 8.27
N SER A 16 15.92 -10.83 8.04
CA SER A 16 16.39 -12.18 7.79
C SER A 16 16.20 -13.06 9.02
N LEU A 17 16.63 -12.57 10.20
CA LEU A 17 16.38 -13.24 11.47
C LEU A 17 14.89 -13.53 11.67
N GLY A 18 14.01 -12.55 11.43
CA GLY A 18 12.57 -12.74 11.55
C GLY A 18 11.97 -13.74 10.56
N ARG A 19 12.62 -14.02 9.42
CA ARG A 19 12.22 -15.10 8.50
C ARG A 19 12.66 -16.45 9.03
N GLU A 20 13.91 -16.58 9.44
CA GLU A 20 14.46 -17.84 9.97
C GLU A 20 13.70 -18.30 11.22
N VAL A 21 13.39 -17.38 12.14
CA VAL A 21 12.58 -17.70 13.33
C VAL A 21 11.19 -18.21 12.96
N LYS A 22 10.54 -17.65 11.93
CA LYS A 22 9.23 -18.15 11.46
C LYS A 22 9.33 -19.54 10.84
N LEU A 23 10.42 -19.84 10.14
CA LEU A 23 10.67 -21.18 9.61
C LEU A 23 10.87 -22.18 10.74
N ALA A 24 11.69 -21.82 11.76
CA ALA A 24 11.88 -22.64 12.95
C ALA A 24 10.57 -22.92 13.71
N ILE A 25 9.67 -21.93 13.84
CA ILE A 25 8.32 -22.16 14.42
C ILE A 25 7.55 -23.19 13.60
N LYS A 26 7.56 -23.05 12.27
CA LYS A 26 6.84 -23.96 11.37
C LYS A 26 7.36 -25.39 11.50
N GLU A 27 8.69 -25.56 11.51
CA GLU A 27 9.35 -26.86 11.65
C GLU A 27 9.14 -27.48 13.04
N ALA A 28 9.19 -26.66 14.09
CA ALA A 28 8.91 -27.08 15.47
C ALA A 28 7.46 -27.56 15.59
N ASN A 29 6.49 -26.83 15.02
CA ASN A 29 5.08 -27.23 15.03
C ASN A 29 4.84 -28.52 14.22
N GLN A 30 5.49 -28.67 13.06
CA GLN A 30 5.42 -29.90 12.26
C GLN A 30 6.04 -31.10 12.99
N SER A 31 7.15 -30.89 13.70
CA SER A 31 7.83 -31.93 14.48
C SER A 31 7.04 -32.32 15.73
N ALA A 32 6.44 -31.34 16.42
CA ALA A 32 5.54 -31.57 17.54
C ALA A 32 4.31 -32.39 17.10
N ALA A 33 3.69 -32.08 15.97
CA ALA A 33 2.57 -32.87 15.44
C ALA A 33 2.94 -34.34 15.18
N LYS A 34 4.16 -34.61 14.68
CA LYS A 34 4.66 -35.98 14.45
C LYS A 34 5.02 -36.73 15.74
N ARG A 35 5.44 -36.01 16.79
CA ARG A 35 5.92 -36.59 18.06
C ARG A 35 4.86 -36.66 19.17
N LEU A 36 3.79 -35.88 19.08
CA LEU A 36 2.59 -36.07 19.92
C LEU A 36 1.99 -37.47 19.76
N ALA A 37 2.15 -38.09 18.59
CA ALA A 37 1.81 -39.50 18.36
C ALA A 37 2.68 -40.51 19.16
N ARG A 38 3.76 -40.04 19.82
CA ARG A 38 4.71 -40.85 20.60
C ARG A 38 4.81 -40.44 22.09
N GLY A 39 4.05 -39.43 22.54
CA GLY A 39 3.98 -39.03 23.95
C GLY A 39 5.02 -38.01 24.44
N ASP A 40 5.92 -37.52 23.57
CA ASP A 40 6.92 -36.51 23.94
C ASP A 40 6.37 -35.08 23.78
N SER A 41 6.34 -34.31 24.88
CA SER A 41 5.85 -32.93 24.89
C SER A 41 6.95 -31.92 24.55
N LEU A 42 6.92 -31.36 23.33
CA LEU A 42 7.77 -30.22 22.90
C LEU A 42 7.11 -28.85 23.14
N ILE A 43 6.12 -28.79 24.04
CA ILE A 43 5.33 -27.58 24.29
C ILE A 43 6.22 -26.41 24.76
N GLU A 44 7.20 -26.69 25.63
CA GLU A 44 8.09 -25.66 26.16
C GLU A 44 9.04 -25.07 25.09
N VAL A 45 9.52 -25.90 24.16
CA VAL A 45 10.34 -25.43 23.02
C VAL A 45 9.51 -24.57 22.09
N ALA A 46 8.26 -24.95 21.80
CA ALA A 46 7.38 -24.17 20.93
C ALA A 46 7.01 -22.80 21.55
N LYS A 47 6.82 -22.74 22.87
CA LYS A 47 6.65 -21.48 23.62
C LYS A 47 7.89 -20.60 23.51
N ALA A 48 9.07 -21.15 23.80
CA ALA A 48 10.34 -20.40 23.74
C ALA A 48 10.60 -19.79 22.35
N ILE A 49 10.34 -20.54 21.27
CA ILE A 49 10.51 -20.01 19.90
C ILE A 49 9.46 -18.91 19.59
N SER A 50 8.25 -19.05 20.11
CA SER A 50 7.19 -18.04 19.94
C SER A 50 7.49 -16.73 20.68
N GLU A 51 8.05 -16.83 21.89
CA GLU A 51 8.54 -15.69 22.67
C GLU A 51 9.68 -14.98 21.93
N PHE A 52 10.68 -15.73 21.46
CA PHE A 52 11.79 -15.18 20.69
C PHE A 52 11.33 -14.45 19.42
N ASN A 53 10.30 -14.96 18.73
CA ASN A 53 9.70 -14.25 17.59
C ASN A 53 9.07 -12.91 17.98
N ASN A 54 8.49 -12.80 19.17
CA ASN A 54 7.97 -11.53 19.66
C ASN A 54 9.10 -10.55 20.00
N GLU A 55 10.20 -11.04 20.55
CA GLU A 55 11.41 -10.23 20.78
C GLU A 55 12.01 -9.70 19.47
N VAL A 56 12.06 -10.51 18.42
CA VAL A 56 12.53 -10.08 17.09
C VAL A 56 11.62 -9.02 16.48
N LYS A 57 10.29 -9.13 16.66
CA LYS A 57 9.34 -8.08 16.25
C LYS A 57 9.55 -6.80 17.04
N ALA A 58 9.74 -6.90 18.36
CA ALA A 58 10.00 -5.76 19.22
C ALA A 58 11.31 -5.07 18.83
N LEU A 59 12.36 -5.85 18.56
CA LEU A 59 13.65 -5.36 18.06
C LEU A 59 13.48 -4.61 16.72
N TYR A 60 12.71 -5.16 15.79
CA TYR A 60 12.37 -4.47 14.54
C TYR A 60 11.61 -3.15 14.77
N GLY A 61 10.66 -3.15 15.71
CA GLY A 61 9.93 -1.95 16.12
C GLY A 61 10.84 -0.86 16.71
N ARG A 62 11.73 -1.23 17.63
CA ARG A 62 12.73 -0.31 18.22
C ARG A 62 13.66 0.24 17.15
N TRP A 63 14.17 -0.63 16.27
CA TRP A 63 15.02 -0.23 15.15
C TRP A 63 14.32 0.76 14.20
N LYS A 64 13.04 0.51 13.89
CA LYS A 64 12.21 1.44 13.12
C LYS A 64 12.01 2.77 13.87
N GLY A 65 11.87 2.73 15.19
CA GLY A 65 11.79 3.90 16.06
C GLY A 65 13.05 4.76 15.97
N LEU A 66 14.24 4.17 16.09
CA LEU A 66 15.53 4.85 15.94
C LEU A 66 15.70 5.48 14.55
N ARG A 67 15.21 4.80 13.50
CA ARG A 67 15.17 5.36 12.15
C ARG A 67 14.19 6.53 11.99
N SER A 68 13.22 6.62 12.88
CA SER A 68 12.15 7.61 12.84
C SER A 68 12.36 8.76 13.84
N SER A 69 13.28 8.63 14.81
CA SER A 69 13.56 9.65 15.84
C SER A 69 14.29 10.89 15.31
N GLY A 70 14.62 10.93 14.01
CA GLY A 70 15.02 12.14 13.27
C GLY A 70 13.92 12.75 12.40
N ARG A 71 12.69 12.19 12.43
CA ARG A 71 11.51 12.83 11.83
C ARG A 71 10.76 13.59 12.92
N PRO A 72 10.39 14.87 12.70
CA PRO A 72 9.42 15.51 13.57
C PRO A 72 8.14 14.64 13.61
N PRO A 73 7.51 14.48 14.78
CA PRO A 73 6.34 13.63 14.91
C PRO A 73 5.10 14.40 14.47
N GLU A 74 4.85 14.67 13.19
CA GLU A 74 3.68 15.50 12.83
C GLU A 74 3.03 15.23 11.46
N ARG A 75 1.69 15.23 11.46
CA ARG A 75 0.78 15.77 10.43
C ARG A 75 0.73 15.21 8.99
N ILE A 76 1.56 14.24 8.60
CA ILE A 76 1.61 13.79 7.18
C ILE A 76 0.27 13.21 6.66
N LYS A 77 -0.54 12.56 7.51
CA LYS A 77 -1.83 11.96 7.07
C LYS A 77 -2.83 12.98 6.53
N GLU A 78 -2.80 14.24 6.99
CA GLU A 78 -3.70 15.29 6.47
C GLU A 78 -3.28 15.78 5.08
N ARG A 79 -1.99 15.65 4.74
CA ARG A 79 -1.39 16.10 3.47
C ARG A 79 -1.27 15.01 2.41
N GLU A 80 -1.84 13.83 2.64
CA GLU A 80 -1.89 12.75 1.65
C GLU A 80 -3.32 12.54 1.16
N THR A 81 -3.49 12.36 -0.15
CA THR A 81 -4.75 11.94 -0.74
C THR A 81 -5.01 10.46 -0.38
N PRO A 82 -6.19 10.13 0.21
CA PRO A 82 -6.64 8.76 0.41
C PRO A 82 -6.72 7.98 -0.91
N LEU A 83 -6.57 6.65 -0.86
CA LEU A 83 -6.54 5.82 -2.08
C LEU A 83 -7.80 5.97 -2.95
N TRP A 84 -8.98 6.07 -2.35
CA TRP A 84 -10.26 6.15 -3.06
C TRP A 84 -10.40 7.46 -3.86
N GLU A 85 -9.78 8.55 -3.42
CA GLU A 85 -9.78 9.83 -4.14
C GLU A 85 -8.98 9.76 -5.45
N PHE A 86 -8.08 8.78 -5.61
CA PHE A 86 -7.39 8.53 -6.89
C PHE A 86 -8.27 7.85 -7.94
N TYR A 87 -9.42 7.26 -7.57
CA TYR A 87 -10.20 6.47 -8.53
C TYR A 87 -10.76 7.35 -9.64
N ARG A 88 -11.34 8.49 -9.28
CA ARG A 88 -11.94 9.40 -10.26
C ARG A 88 -10.92 9.94 -11.28
N PRO A 89 -9.76 10.52 -10.89
CA PRO A 89 -8.79 10.97 -11.88
C PRO A 89 -8.27 9.82 -12.75
N ILE A 90 -8.08 8.62 -12.20
CA ILE A 90 -7.71 7.43 -13.01
C ILE A 90 -8.80 7.08 -14.03
N LEU A 91 -10.07 7.08 -13.63
CA LEU A 91 -11.19 6.79 -14.54
C LEU A 91 -11.36 7.87 -15.61
N GLN A 92 -11.16 9.14 -15.26
CA GLN A 92 -11.16 10.25 -16.22
C GLN A 92 -10.00 10.12 -17.24
N ALA A 93 -8.80 9.76 -16.76
CA ALA A 93 -7.68 9.46 -17.64
C ALA A 93 -7.99 8.30 -18.58
N LEU A 94 -8.60 7.22 -18.07
CA LEU A 94 -9.03 6.09 -18.89
C LEU A 94 -10.05 6.49 -19.96
N VAL A 95 -11.09 7.27 -19.61
CA VAL A 95 -12.06 7.79 -20.59
C VAL A 95 -11.34 8.61 -21.67
N ALA A 96 -10.41 9.50 -21.26
CA ALA A 96 -9.65 10.32 -22.19
C ALA A 96 -8.68 9.52 -23.08
N LEU A 97 -8.31 8.31 -22.68
CA LEU A 97 -7.46 7.38 -23.43
C LEU A 97 -8.29 6.35 -24.23
N GLY A 98 -9.60 6.56 -24.39
CA GLY A 98 -10.47 5.68 -25.18
C GLY A 98 -10.97 4.43 -24.44
N GLY A 99 -10.88 4.41 -23.11
CA GLY A 99 -11.45 3.37 -22.26
C GLY A 99 -10.55 2.14 -22.04
N ASP A 100 -9.40 2.06 -22.71
CA ASP A 100 -8.42 0.98 -22.53
C ASP A 100 -6.99 1.53 -22.59
N ALA A 101 -6.28 1.45 -21.47
CA ALA A 101 -4.90 1.92 -21.38
C ALA A 101 -4.03 1.09 -20.44
N THR A 102 -2.73 1.11 -20.69
CA THR A 102 -1.71 0.63 -19.76
C THR A 102 -1.54 1.59 -18.59
N ARG A 103 -1.03 1.09 -17.47
CA ARG A 103 -0.67 1.94 -16.32
C ARG A 103 0.25 3.10 -16.70
N LYS A 104 1.21 2.89 -17.61
CA LYS A 104 2.15 3.94 -18.02
C LYS A 104 1.44 5.08 -18.77
N GLU A 105 0.49 4.75 -19.63
CA GLU A 105 -0.31 5.75 -20.35
C GLU A 105 -1.22 6.52 -19.39
N ILE A 106 -1.82 5.84 -18.41
CA ILE A 106 -2.60 6.48 -17.34
C ILE A 106 -1.71 7.42 -16.51
N GLU A 107 -0.55 6.95 -16.05
CA GLU A 107 0.41 7.76 -15.31
C GLU A 107 0.84 8.99 -16.14
N ALA A 108 1.15 8.82 -17.43
CA ALA A 108 1.52 9.93 -18.32
C ALA A 108 0.38 10.92 -18.56
N LYS A 109 -0.87 10.45 -18.64
CA LYS A 109 -2.06 11.31 -18.80
C LYS A 109 -2.33 12.13 -17.55
N LEU A 110 -2.08 11.55 -16.39
CA LEU A 110 -2.21 12.21 -15.09
C LEU A 110 -1.06 13.20 -14.83
N ASP A 111 0.15 12.90 -15.32
CA ASP A 111 1.27 13.84 -15.35
C ASP A 111 0.81 15.11 -16.12
N GLY A 112 0.74 16.25 -15.41
CA GLY A 112 0.29 17.53 -15.96
C GLY A 112 -1.20 17.88 -15.80
N THR A 113 -2.07 16.95 -15.35
CA THR A 113 -3.48 17.25 -15.00
C THR A 113 -3.79 17.10 -13.52
N ILE A 114 -2.93 16.42 -12.76
CA ILE A 114 -3.22 16.02 -11.38
C ILE A 114 -3.07 17.16 -10.34
N ASP A 115 -2.50 18.30 -10.73
CA ASP A 115 -2.18 19.46 -9.87
C ASP A 115 -3.37 20.10 -9.16
N ALA A 116 -4.59 19.94 -9.67
CA ALA A 116 -5.78 20.46 -9.02
C ALA A 116 -6.40 19.51 -7.97
N SER A 117 -5.93 18.25 -7.89
CA SER A 117 -6.66 17.19 -7.15
C SER A 117 -5.86 16.46 -6.07
N LEU A 118 -4.53 16.57 -6.09
CA LEU A 118 -3.68 15.91 -5.10
C LEU A 118 -3.18 16.85 -4.03
N LYS A 119 -2.91 16.28 -2.85
CA LYS A 119 -2.28 17.02 -1.77
C LYS A 119 -0.76 17.02 -1.93
N GLU A 120 -0.11 18.00 -1.31
CA GLU A 120 1.34 18.20 -1.35
C GLU A 120 2.13 16.90 -1.06
N GLY A 121 1.66 16.06 -0.13
CA GLY A 121 2.32 14.81 0.23
C GLY A 121 2.33 13.74 -0.87
N ASP A 122 1.50 13.86 -1.90
CA ASP A 122 1.47 12.90 -3.01
C ASP A 122 2.59 13.09 -4.04
N TYR A 123 3.20 14.28 -4.03
CA TYR A 123 4.36 14.61 -4.85
C TYR A 123 5.68 14.15 -4.20
N ALA A 124 5.65 13.83 -2.90
CA ALA A 124 6.83 13.35 -2.20
C ALA A 124 7.35 12.04 -2.81
N ALA A 125 8.62 12.05 -3.20
CA ALA A 125 9.30 10.88 -3.76
C ALA A 125 9.73 9.90 -2.66
N ASN A 126 9.68 8.61 -2.97
CA ASN A 126 10.27 7.57 -2.13
C ASN A 126 11.81 7.53 -2.29
N ALA A 127 12.48 6.61 -1.58
CA ALA A 127 13.93 6.44 -1.64
C ALA A 127 14.49 6.08 -3.04
N HIS A 128 13.63 5.72 -4.00
CA HIS A 128 14.00 5.42 -5.38
C HIS A 128 13.57 6.53 -6.35
N GLY A 129 13.20 7.71 -5.84
CA GLY A 129 12.79 8.85 -6.67
C GLY A 129 11.38 8.74 -7.27
N VAL A 130 10.58 7.75 -6.88
CA VAL A 130 9.21 7.56 -7.41
C VAL A 130 8.22 8.36 -6.57
N PRO A 131 7.45 9.31 -7.16
CA PRO A 131 6.41 10.05 -6.47
C PRO A 131 5.33 9.13 -5.88
N ARG A 132 4.80 9.49 -4.71
CA ARG A 132 3.75 8.71 -4.02
C ARG A 132 2.52 8.51 -4.91
N TRP A 133 2.07 9.50 -5.66
CA TRP A 133 0.90 9.36 -6.52
C TRP A 133 1.03 8.24 -7.56
N LYS A 134 2.21 8.04 -8.16
CA LYS A 134 2.46 6.90 -9.09
C LYS A 134 2.33 5.56 -8.36
N ILE A 135 2.76 5.49 -7.09
CA ILE A 135 2.57 4.31 -6.25
C ILE A 135 1.09 4.07 -5.97
N MET A 136 0.30 5.13 -5.76
CA MET A 136 -1.14 5.05 -5.51
C MET A 136 -1.93 4.63 -6.73
N VAL A 137 -1.61 5.15 -7.91
CA VAL A 137 -2.19 4.68 -9.18
C VAL A 137 -2.01 3.17 -9.29
N ARG A 138 -0.81 2.65 -9.05
CA ARG A 138 -0.58 1.19 -9.04
C ARG A 138 -1.45 0.46 -8.00
N ARG A 139 -1.58 1.01 -6.79
CA ARG A 139 -2.35 0.40 -5.69
C ARG A 139 -3.85 0.41 -5.93
N ALA A 140 -4.37 1.39 -6.66
CA ALA A 140 -5.80 1.56 -6.94
C ALA A 140 -6.38 0.42 -7.78
N ARG A 141 -5.54 -0.28 -8.56
CA ARG A 141 -5.99 -1.32 -9.49
C ARG A 141 -6.86 -2.40 -8.86
N LYS A 142 -6.33 -3.07 -7.83
CA LYS A 142 -6.96 -4.23 -7.22
C LYS A 142 -8.35 -3.89 -6.65
N PRO A 143 -8.51 -2.83 -5.83
CA PRO A 143 -9.83 -2.49 -5.33
C PRO A 143 -10.76 -1.96 -6.44
N MET A 144 -10.28 -1.21 -7.43
CA MET A 144 -11.12 -0.78 -8.56
C MET A 144 -11.66 -1.95 -9.41
N ILE A 145 -10.91 -3.06 -9.54
CA ILE A 145 -11.41 -4.30 -10.14
C ILE A 145 -12.49 -4.92 -9.24
N SER A 146 -12.19 -5.05 -7.94
CA SER A 146 -13.14 -5.63 -6.96
C SER A 146 -14.45 -4.85 -6.86
N GLU A 147 -14.39 -3.54 -7.04
CA GLU A 147 -15.54 -2.64 -7.00
C GLU A 147 -16.23 -2.52 -8.38
N GLY A 148 -15.68 -3.17 -9.42
CA GLY A 148 -16.26 -3.23 -10.75
C GLY A 148 -16.14 -1.94 -11.57
N PHE A 149 -15.19 -1.05 -11.26
CA PHE A 149 -14.95 0.16 -12.05
C PHE A 149 -14.12 -0.12 -13.30
N ILE A 150 -13.22 -1.09 -13.24
CA ILE A 150 -12.37 -1.53 -14.34
C ILE A 150 -12.39 -3.06 -14.45
N SER A 151 -12.18 -3.60 -15.64
CA SER A 151 -12.06 -5.05 -15.87
C SER A 151 -10.70 -5.59 -15.40
N GLY A 152 -10.71 -6.82 -14.89
CA GLY A 152 -9.52 -7.58 -14.49
C GLY A 152 -8.98 -8.54 -15.55
N GLU A 153 -9.58 -8.59 -16.75
CA GLU A 153 -9.28 -9.60 -17.79
C GLU A 153 -7.83 -9.54 -18.30
N ASN A 154 -7.23 -8.36 -18.39
CA ASN A 154 -5.87 -8.18 -18.87
C ASN A 154 -4.95 -7.68 -17.74
N LEU A 155 -3.79 -8.30 -17.53
CA LEU A 155 -2.86 -7.90 -16.47
C LEU A 155 -2.11 -6.58 -16.76
N LEU A 156 -1.91 -6.23 -18.02
CA LEU A 156 -1.13 -5.07 -18.46
C LEU A 156 -2.02 -3.85 -18.76
N ARG A 157 -3.23 -4.11 -19.26
CA ARG A 157 -4.21 -3.11 -19.66
C ARG A 157 -5.35 -2.98 -18.68
N TRP A 158 -5.81 -1.76 -18.50
CA TRP A 158 -6.91 -1.38 -17.64
C TRP A 158 -8.04 -0.96 -18.57
N LYS A 159 -9.13 -1.72 -18.55
CA LYS A 159 -10.30 -1.43 -19.36
C LYS A 159 -11.41 -0.91 -18.46
N ILE A 160 -11.95 0.27 -18.78
CA ILE A 160 -13.04 0.86 -18.02
C ILE A 160 -14.34 0.08 -18.25
N THR A 161 -15.20 0.02 -17.24
CA THR A 161 -16.54 -0.53 -17.35
C THR A 161 -17.58 0.59 -17.44
N ASN A 162 -18.82 0.27 -17.76
CA ASN A 162 -19.94 1.21 -17.72
C ASN A 162 -20.06 1.91 -16.35
N LYS A 163 -19.85 1.18 -15.25
CA LYS A 163 -19.85 1.74 -13.89
C LYS A 163 -18.71 2.75 -13.70
N GLY A 164 -17.52 2.42 -14.19
CA GLY A 164 -16.36 3.32 -14.16
C GLY A 164 -16.59 4.60 -14.97
N GLU A 165 -17.18 4.49 -16.15
CA GLU A 165 -17.50 5.65 -16.99
C GLU A 165 -18.49 6.62 -16.33
N GLN A 166 -19.52 6.09 -15.67
CA GLN A 166 -20.50 6.91 -14.95
C GLN A 166 -19.83 7.72 -13.83
N VAL A 167 -18.91 7.10 -13.08
CA VAL A 167 -18.14 7.78 -12.03
C VAL A 167 -17.19 8.83 -12.61
N ALA A 168 -16.57 8.57 -13.76
CA ALA A 168 -15.71 9.55 -14.45
C ALA A 168 -16.49 10.82 -14.85
N LYS A 169 -17.72 10.64 -15.36
CA LYS A 169 -18.61 11.70 -15.86
C LYS A 169 -19.36 12.44 -14.73
N GLY A 170 -19.64 11.76 -13.61
CA GLY A 170 -20.59 12.17 -12.57
C GLY A 170 -20.23 13.35 -11.67
N GLY A 171 -19.24 14.18 -12.01
CA GLY A 171 -18.92 15.36 -11.19
C GLY A 171 -18.81 16.68 -11.94
N VAL A 172 -19.71 16.89 -12.90
CA VAL A 172 -20.31 18.22 -13.13
C VAL A 172 -21.74 18.18 -12.59
N LYS A 173 -21.88 18.33 -11.28
CA LYS A 173 -23.08 18.88 -10.65
C LYS A 173 -22.60 19.97 -9.72
N THR A 174 -22.54 21.20 -10.23
CA THR A 174 -22.63 22.41 -9.43
C THR A 174 -23.97 22.37 -8.69
N LYS A 175 -24.00 21.79 -7.50
CA LYS A 175 -25.11 21.96 -6.56
C LYS A 175 -24.77 23.13 -5.65
N GLY A 176 -25.24 24.30 -6.05
CA GLY A 176 -25.07 25.56 -5.33
C GLY A 176 -25.89 26.67 -5.97
N GLN A 177 -27.19 26.43 -6.19
CA GLN A 177 -28.18 27.50 -6.37
C GLN A 177 -29.41 27.09 -5.55
N PRO A 178 -29.87 27.89 -4.57
CA PRO A 178 -31.08 27.58 -3.81
C PRO A 178 -32.32 27.73 -4.70
N PRO A 179 -33.41 26.99 -4.41
CA PRO A 179 -34.67 27.21 -5.11
C PRO A 179 -35.18 28.63 -4.80
N ALA A 180 -35.56 29.35 -5.86
CA ALA A 180 -36.28 30.60 -5.73
C ALA A 180 -37.69 30.29 -5.21
N ASP A 181 -38.06 30.92 -4.10
CA ASP A 181 -39.40 30.89 -3.56
C ASP A 181 -40.41 31.43 -4.58
N THR A 182 -41.49 30.69 -4.81
CA THR A 182 -42.79 31.26 -5.21
C THR A 182 -43.89 30.39 -4.64
#